data_AF-A0A2D4SPL7-F1
#
_entry.id   AF-A0A2D4SPL7-F1
#
_cell.length_a   1.000
_cell.length_b   1.000
_cell.length_c   1.000
_cell.angle_alpha   90.00
_cell.angle_beta   90.00
_cell.angle_gamma   90.00
#
_symmetry.space_group_name_H-M   'P 1'
#
loop_
_entity.id
_entity.type
_entity.pdbx_description
1 polymer ?
#
loop_
_entity_poly.entity_id
_entity_poly.type
_entity_poly.pdbx_seq_one_letter_code
_entity_poly.pdbx_strand_id
1 'polypeptide(L)'
;DPKVKEKLWMGDGFIGCGFTHKDQEPLPILETWEQVPPLRYDGYIPASVVSEIEHKMKKYMVLYREIDGYSIKRLVHHQDFRFVLHARYISMLVQKMGVKKELAINMSIPLGVVDITLEESIALYEGVLTGARQVSEHDFLYRLIDKIYYTPHPFDEGSGDPILLYSASKESVEVAQQRSGDRTLAVLHNVIENGTGKRIQGGIKGFPVFGKTGTTNRSKNAAFCGVVPAKNEDKWSFRKGLFISTYVGFDTPKSMKKGRYGVSGASGALPIWKFAVEGAIEEGLLGSSPTYDSWIAEKKLTQVHVEENQGIVSLEGTKIAIEDYNEGKSLRYFSPVRMEGTLQEDRIDFRTEFAYDEEIDILIPKEN
;
A
#
# COMPACT_ATOMS: atom_id res chain seq x y z
N ASP A 1 7.01 -28.46 71.19
CA ASP A 1 7.42 -29.88 71.26
C ASP A 1 8.73 -30.02 70.49
N PRO A 2 9.82 -30.55 71.09
CA PRO A 2 11.16 -30.43 70.58
C PRO A 2 11.42 -31.50 69.53
N LYS A 3 11.61 -31.07 68.28
CA LYS A 3 12.53 -31.62 67.28
C LYS A 3 12.24 -30.95 65.94
N VAL A 4 12.60 -29.66 65.87
CA VAL A 4 13.13 -29.12 64.61
C VAL A 4 14.37 -29.96 64.31
N LYS A 5 14.22 -30.97 63.46
CA LYS A 5 15.35 -31.52 62.70
C LYS A 5 15.33 -30.82 61.37
N GLU A 6 16.13 -29.75 61.30
CA GLU A 6 16.71 -29.29 60.06
C GLU A 6 17.26 -30.50 59.31
N LYS A 7 16.64 -30.82 58.18
CA LYS A 7 17.36 -31.45 57.08
C LYS A 7 17.56 -30.37 56.03
N LEU A 8 18.62 -29.58 56.23
CA LEU A 8 19.32 -28.96 55.12
C LEU A 8 19.68 -30.07 54.14
N TRP A 9 19.05 -30.06 52.98
CA TRP A 9 19.67 -30.60 51.78
C TRP A 9 20.29 -29.41 51.05
N MET A 10 21.60 -29.23 51.26
CA MET A 10 22.44 -28.51 50.32
C MET A 10 22.60 -29.40 49.09
N GLY A 11 21.75 -29.15 48.10
CA GLY A 11 21.96 -29.41 46.68
C GLY A 11 21.54 -28.15 45.95
N ASP A 12 22.36 -27.66 45.04
CA ASP A 12 22.37 -26.29 44.54
C ASP A 12 20.99 -25.73 44.15
N GLY A 13 20.52 -24.79 44.99
CA GLY A 13 19.72 -23.61 44.65
C GLY A 13 18.45 -23.77 43.81
N PHE A 14 17.32 -24.11 44.43
CA PHE A 14 16.02 -23.52 44.08
C PHE A 14 15.09 -23.51 45.32
N ILE A 15 14.76 -22.31 45.82
CA ILE A 15 13.66 -22.10 46.78
C ILE A 15 12.38 -21.99 45.95
N GLY A 16 11.62 -23.09 45.88
CA GLY A 16 10.27 -23.07 45.32
C GLY A 16 9.27 -22.64 46.38
N CYS A 17 8.73 -21.42 46.27
CA CYS A 17 7.51 -21.04 46.98
C CYS A 17 6.36 -21.93 46.50
N GLY A 18 5.80 -22.72 47.42
CA GLY A 18 4.68 -23.60 47.13
C GLY A 18 3.39 -22.85 46.85
N PHE A 19 2.77 -23.14 45.71
CA PHE A 19 1.34 -23.08 45.55
C PHE A 19 0.84 -24.49 45.29
N THR A 20 0.05 -25.02 46.23
CA THR A 20 -0.59 -26.33 46.16
C THR A 20 -1.73 -26.30 45.15
N HIS A 21 -1.58 -26.97 44.01
CA HIS A 21 -2.70 -27.43 43.18
C HIS A 21 -2.73 -28.96 43.18
N LYS A 22 -3.93 -29.51 43.41
CA LYS A 22 -4.19 -30.88 43.86
C LYS A 22 -4.11 -31.98 42.80
N ASP A 23 -3.73 -31.66 41.55
CA ASP A 23 -3.79 -32.60 40.43
C ASP A 23 -2.54 -32.49 39.53
N GLN A 24 -1.34 -32.68 40.09
CA GLN A 24 -0.16 -32.93 39.26
C GLN A 24 0.13 -34.43 39.25
N GLU A 25 -0.07 -35.06 38.09
CA GLU A 25 0.55 -36.35 37.80
C GLU A 25 2.06 -36.26 38.07
N PRO A 26 2.68 -37.30 38.65
CA PRO A 26 4.12 -37.27 38.93
C PRO A 26 4.88 -36.97 37.65
N LEU A 27 5.74 -35.95 37.69
CA LEU A 27 6.60 -35.60 36.57
C LEU A 27 7.38 -36.85 36.15
N PRO A 28 7.43 -37.19 34.85
CA PRO A 28 8.16 -38.35 34.38
C PRO A 28 9.63 -38.24 34.79
N ILE A 29 10.21 -39.36 35.21
CA ILE A 29 11.64 -39.44 35.52
C ILE A 29 12.39 -39.17 34.22
N LEU A 30 13.01 -37.99 34.12
CA LEU A 30 13.79 -37.59 32.96
C LEU A 30 15.16 -38.27 33.04
N GLU A 31 15.45 -39.14 32.08
CA GLU A 31 16.71 -39.89 32.03
C GLU A 31 17.86 -39.08 31.41
N THR A 32 17.55 -38.00 30.67
CA THR A 32 18.54 -37.10 30.06
C THR A 32 18.10 -35.63 30.10
N TRP A 33 19.08 -34.71 30.11
CA TRP A 33 18.85 -33.25 30.08
C TRP A 33 18.10 -32.76 28.83
N GLU A 34 18.07 -33.57 27.77
CA GLU A 34 17.33 -33.30 26.53
C GLU A 34 15.81 -33.41 26.70
N GLN A 35 15.34 -34.06 27.76
CA GLN A 35 13.92 -34.28 28.04
C GLN A 35 13.30 -33.16 28.90
N VAL A 36 14.10 -32.19 29.36
CA VAL A 36 13.60 -31.06 30.16
C VAL A 36 12.86 -30.09 29.23
N PRO A 37 11.54 -29.87 29.42
CA PRO A 37 10.82 -28.88 28.63
C PRO A 37 11.44 -27.50 28.85
N PRO A 38 11.54 -26.66 27.80
CA PRO A 38 12.16 -25.34 27.92
C PRO A 38 11.46 -24.55 29.02
N LEU A 39 12.23 -23.99 29.96
CA LEU A 39 11.70 -23.20 31.07
C LEU A 39 10.75 -22.13 30.51
N ARG A 40 9.53 -22.02 31.04
CA ARG A 40 8.53 -21.05 30.58
C ARG A 40 8.07 -20.14 31.71
N TYR A 41 7.91 -18.86 31.42
CA TYR A 41 7.25 -17.89 32.29
C TYR A 41 5.73 -18.06 32.15
N ASP A 42 5.03 -18.27 33.27
CA ASP A 42 3.60 -18.59 33.36
C ASP A 42 3.14 -19.76 32.46
N GLY A 43 4.04 -20.63 32.01
CA GLY A 43 3.72 -21.74 31.09
C GLY A 43 3.52 -21.33 29.62
N TYR A 44 3.52 -20.02 29.30
CA TYR A 44 3.23 -19.51 27.96
C TYR A 44 4.49 -19.11 27.18
N ILE A 45 5.43 -18.44 27.83
CA ILE A 45 6.56 -17.79 27.14
C ILE A 45 7.87 -18.51 27.48
N PRO A 46 8.62 -19.04 26.50
CA PRO A 46 9.93 -19.62 26.77
C PRO A 46 10.88 -18.60 27.40
N ALA A 47 11.62 -18.99 28.44
CA ALA A 47 12.60 -18.16 29.14
C ALA A 47 13.69 -17.65 28.19
N SER A 48 14.03 -18.41 27.14
CA SER A 48 14.94 -17.98 26.08
C SER A 48 14.46 -16.72 25.36
N VAL A 49 13.16 -16.59 25.10
CA VAL A 49 12.56 -15.39 24.51
C VAL A 49 12.65 -14.22 25.47
N VAL A 50 12.36 -14.44 26.76
CA VAL A 50 12.48 -13.40 27.80
C VAL A 50 13.93 -12.92 27.92
N SER A 51 14.90 -13.83 27.96
CA SER A 51 16.32 -13.49 27.99
C SER A 51 16.78 -12.77 26.72
N GLU A 52 16.26 -13.14 25.55
CA GLU A 52 16.56 -12.43 24.30
C GLU A 52 16.00 -11.00 24.31
N ILE A 53 14.77 -10.82 24.80
CA ILE A 53 14.16 -9.50 24.99
C ILE A 53 14.98 -8.67 25.97
N GLU A 54 15.33 -9.22 27.13
CA GLU A 54 16.13 -8.54 28.14
C GLU A 54 17.52 -8.14 27.59
N HIS A 55 18.16 -9.03 26.84
CA HIS A 55 19.43 -8.74 26.19
C HIS A 55 19.32 -7.61 25.16
N LYS A 56 18.29 -7.64 24.29
CA LYS A 56 18.02 -6.55 23.34
C LYS A 56 17.70 -5.23 24.05
N MET A 57 16.89 -5.27 25.11
CA MET A 57 16.56 -4.09 25.91
C MET A 57 17.80 -3.48 26.58
N LYS A 58 18.67 -4.29 27.19
CA LYS A 58 19.95 -3.82 27.76
C LYS A 58 20.84 -3.17 26.70
N LYS A 59 20.97 -3.80 25.52
CA LYS A 59 21.72 -3.23 24.40
C LYS A 59 21.16 -1.87 23.98
N TYR A 60 19.84 -1.74 23.83
CA TYR A 60 19.20 -0.48 23.49
C TYR A 60 19.31 0.57 24.60
N MET A 61 19.20 0.17 25.87
CA MET A 61 19.37 1.10 27.00
C MET A 61 20.78 1.69 27.05
N VAL A 62 21.83 0.90 26.77
CA VAL A 62 23.20 1.41 26.72
C VAL A 62 23.40 2.34 25.50
N LEU A 63 22.90 1.95 24.32
CA LEU A 63 23.02 2.74 23.09
C LEU A 63 22.31 4.09 23.15
N TYR A 64 21.20 4.20 23.89
CA TYR A 64 20.35 5.39 23.94
C TYR A 64 20.38 6.12 25.29
N ARG A 65 21.30 5.77 26.20
CA ARG A 65 21.34 6.33 27.56
C ARG A 65 21.57 7.84 27.60
N GLU A 66 22.38 8.35 26.68
CA GLU A 66 22.79 9.76 26.60
C GLU A 66 22.01 10.54 25.54
N ILE A 67 21.06 9.89 24.86
CA ILE A 67 20.27 10.48 23.79
C ILE A 67 18.90 10.87 24.34
N ASP A 68 18.57 12.16 24.18
CA ASP A 68 17.26 12.70 24.52
C ASP A 68 16.12 11.81 23.97
N GLY A 69 15.16 11.50 24.83
CA GLY A 69 13.99 10.67 24.54
C GLY A 69 13.21 11.13 23.31
N TYR A 70 13.18 12.45 23.08
CA TYR A 70 12.46 13.08 21.97
C TYR A 70 13.36 13.49 20.81
N SER A 71 14.65 13.15 20.85
CA SER A 71 15.53 13.41 19.72
C SER A 71 15.12 12.58 18.50
N ILE A 72 15.22 13.17 17.31
CA ILE A 72 14.89 12.49 16.06
C ILE A 72 15.69 11.18 15.90
N LYS A 73 16.97 11.18 16.29
CA LYS A 73 17.86 10.00 16.26
C LYS A 73 17.30 8.79 17.00
N ARG A 74 16.45 9.00 18.01
CA ARG A 74 15.77 7.94 18.75
C ARG A 74 14.38 7.66 18.18
N LEU A 75 13.59 8.72 17.90
CA LEU A 75 12.23 8.61 17.39
C LEU A 75 12.16 7.84 16.06
N VAL A 76 13.12 8.01 15.15
CA VAL A 76 13.16 7.28 13.86
C VAL A 76 13.19 5.76 14.02
N HIS A 77 13.63 5.25 15.17
CA HIS A 77 13.68 3.83 15.48
C HIS A 77 12.46 3.35 16.28
N HIS A 78 11.64 4.27 16.81
CA HIS A 78 10.45 3.94 17.57
C HIS A 78 9.31 3.50 16.63
N GLN A 79 8.67 2.37 16.93
CA GLN A 79 7.63 1.79 16.07
C GLN A 79 6.45 2.74 15.86
N ASP A 80 5.93 3.32 16.94
CA ASP A 80 4.76 4.20 16.86
C ASP A 80 5.05 5.49 16.09
N PHE A 81 6.24 6.06 16.28
CA PHE A 81 6.67 7.24 15.53
C PHE A 81 6.74 6.93 14.03
N ARG A 82 7.39 5.82 13.65
CA ARG A 82 7.45 5.37 12.25
C ARG A 82 6.06 5.14 11.67
N PHE A 83 5.17 4.53 12.43
CA PHE A 83 3.80 4.30 11.99
C PHE A 83 3.06 5.62 11.74
N VAL A 84 3.06 6.53 12.71
CA VAL A 84 2.38 7.83 12.59
C VAL A 84 2.94 8.62 11.43
N LEU A 85 4.28 8.68 11.30
CA LEU A 85 4.96 9.34 10.18
C LEU A 85 4.52 8.77 8.83
N HIS A 86 4.57 7.45 8.66
CA HIS A 86 4.17 6.82 7.40
C HIS A 86 2.68 6.98 7.11
N ALA A 87 1.81 6.88 8.11
CA ALA A 87 0.39 7.05 7.92
C ALA A 87 0.03 8.50 7.55
N ARG A 88 0.67 9.49 8.18
CA ARG A 88 0.54 10.91 7.81
C ARG A 88 1.03 11.18 6.39
N TYR A 89 2.18 10.62 6.03
CA TYR A 89 2.72 10.70 4.68
C TYR A 89 1.76 10.11 3.64
N ILE A 90 1.21 8.92 3.90
CA ILE A 90 0.21 8.29 3.01
C ILE A 90 -1.03 9.17 2.90
N SER A 91 -1.54 9.72 4.02
CA SER A 91 -2.69 10.62 3.99
C SER A 91 -2.44 11.85 3.13
N MET A 92 -1.29 12.50 3.29
CA MET A 92 -0.88 13.64 2.48
C MET A 92 -0.80 13.28 0.99
N LEU A 93 -0.12 12.17 0.66
CA LEU A 93 0.05 11.74 -0.74
C LEU A 93 -1.30 11.44 -1.40
N VAL A 94 -2.19 10.74 -0.70
CA VAL A 94 -3.53 10.39 -1.15
C VAL A 94 -4.39 11.64 -1.37
N GLN A 95 -4.26 12.66 -0.51
CA GLN A 95 -4.92 13.95 -0.71
C GLN A 95 -4.38 14.71 -1.92
N LYS A 96 -3.05 14.74 -2.12
CA LYS A 96 -2.45 15.33 -3.32
C LYS A 96 -2.95 14.66 -4.60
N MET A 97 -3.13 13.34 -4.57
CA MET A 97 -3.68 12.55 -5.67
C MET A 97 -5.20 12.74 -5.89
N GLY A 98 -5.90 13.47 -5.02
CA GLY A 98 -7.28 13.91 -5.26
C GLY A 98 -8.36 13.26 -4.43
N VAL A 99 -7.98 12.48 -3.41
CA VAL A 99 -8.93 12.04 -2.39
C VAL A 99 -9.24 13.19 -1.45
N LYS A 100 -10.50 13.61 -1.37
CA LYS A 100 -10.91 14.77 -0.57
C LYS A 100 -11.04 14.40 0.91
N LYS A 101 -11.42 13.16 1.21
CA LYS A 101 -11.59 12.68 2.59
C LYS A 101 -10.24 12.50 3.30
N GLU A 102 -10.14 13.02 4.51
CA GLU A 102 -8.98 12.77 5.39
C GLU A 102 -8.96 11.29 5.83
N LEU A 103 -7.77 10.67 5.76
CA LEU A 103 -7.59 9.30 6.21
C LEU A 103 -7.44 9.26 7.73
N ALA A 104 -8.22 8.40 8.38
CA ALA A 104 -8.06 8.15 9.81
C ALA A 104 -6.72 7.45 10.07
N ILE A 105 -5.80 8.12 10.78
CA ILE A 105 -4.46 7.63 11.10
C ILE A 105 -4.55 6.46 12.10
N ASN A 106 -4.65 5.24 11.58
CA ASN A 106 -4.75 4.03 12.39
C ASN A 106 -4.18 2.80 11.64
N MET A 107 -3.92 1.73 12.39
CA MET A 107 -3.29 0.49 11.88
C MET A 107 -4.15 -0.26 10.83
N SER A 108 -5.37 0.17 10.59
CA SER A 108 -6.29 -0.47 9.64
C SER A 108 -6.29 0.15 8.25
N ILE A 109 -5.56 1.27 8.04
CA ILE A 109 -5.36 1.87 6.70
C ILE A 109 -4.87 0.83 5.68
N PRO A 110 -3.81 0.01 5.94
CA PRO A 110 -3.32 -0.96 4.95
C PRO A 110 -4.34 -2.04 4.58
N LEU A 111 -5.36 -2.26 5.41
CA LEU A 111 -6.43 -3.22 5.16
C LEU A 111 -7.59 -2.61 4.36
N GLY A 112 -7.53 -1.33 4.00
CA GLY A 112 -8.56 -0.64 3.24
C GLY A 112 -9.77 -0.24 4.08
N VAL A 113 -9.59 0.03 5.38
CA VAL A 113 -10.64 0.63 6.23
C VAL A 113 -10.70 2.14 5.98
N VAL A 114 -11.06 2.47 4.74
CA VAL A 114 -11.20 3.83 4.24
C VAL A 114 -12.39 3.83 3.29
N ASP A 115 -13.33 4.75 3.48
CA ASP A 115 -14.40 4.96 2.50
C ASP A 115 -14.03 6.11 1.59
N ILE A 116 -13.92 5.83 0.29
CA ILE A 116 -13.74 6.81 -0.78
C ILE A 116 -14.80 6.58 -1.85
N THR A 117 -15.10 7.62 -2.60
CA THR A 117 -15.97 7.55 -3.78
C THR A 117 -15.27 6.88 -4.96
N LEU A 118 -16.05 6.46 -5.97
CA LEU A 118 -15.48 5.96 -7.22
C LEU A 118 -14.61 7.02 -7.92
N GLU A 119 -15.03 8.28 -7.90
CA GLU A 119 -14.28 9.41 -8.44
C GLU A 119 -12.91 9.55 -7.78
N GLU A 120 -12.88 9.57 -6.44
CA GLU A 120 -11.64 9.62 -5.66
C GLU A 120 -10.75 8.40 -5.92
N SER A 121 -11.34 7.21 -6.12
CA SER A 121 -10.58 6.01 -6.46
C SER A 121 -9.93 6.10 -7.85
N ILE A 122 -10.59 6.72 -8.82
CA ILE A 122 -10.02 6.93 -10.16
C ILE A 122 -8.89 7.94 -10.10
N ALA A 123 -9.11 9.09 -9.43
CA ALA A 123 -8.08 10.11 -9.24
C ALA A 123 -6.84 9.54 -8.52
N LEU A 124 -7.04 8.70 -7.50
CA LEU A 124 -5.97 8.02 -6.80
C LEU A 124 -5.19 7.07 -7.72
N TYR A 125 -5.88 6.24 -8.51
CA TYR A 125 -5.22 5.32 -9.44
C TYR A 125 -4.47 6.07 -10.54
N GLU A 126 -5.04 7.15 -11.07
CA GLU A 126 -4.38 8.01 -12.05
C GLU A 126 -3.11 8.63 -11.46
N GLY A 127 -3.19 9.21 -10.27
CA GLY A 127 -2.07 9.83 -9.56
C GLY A 127 -0.94 8.85 -9.24
N VAL A 128 -1.28 7.66 -8.73
CA VAL A 128 -0.29 6.62 -8.40
C VAL A 128 0.41 6.09 -9.66
N LEU A 129 -0.34 5.84 -10.74
CA LEU A 129 0.21 5.14 -11.91
C LEU A 129 0.88 6.07 -12.92
N THR A 130 0.46 7.33 -13.00
CA THR A 130 1.06 8.33 -13.90
C THR A 130 1.97 9.33 -13.19
N GLY A 131 2.03 9.30 -11.85
CA GLY A 131 2.75 10.31 -11.07
C GLY A 131 2.16 11.72 -11.17
N ALA A 132 1.03 11.89 -11.88
CA ALA A 132 0.40 13.17 -12.11
C ALA A 132 -1.10 13.08 -11.86
N ARG A 133 -1.68 14.19 -11.42
CA ARG A 133 -3.10 14.34 -11.21
C ARG A 133 -3.64 15.38 -12.19
N GLN A 134 -4.81 15.09 -12.77
CA GLN A 134 -5.57 16.10 -13.50
C GLN A 134 -6.30 17.00 -12.51
N VAL A 135 -6.06 18.30 -12.63
CA VAL A 135 -6.71 19.36 -11.87
C VAL A 135 -7.57 20.16 -12.85
N SER A 136 -8.77 20.52 -12.40
CA SER A 136 -9.66 21.43 -13.11
C SER A 136 -9.83 22.67 -12.25
N GLU A 137 -10.00 23.84 -12.88
CA GLU A 137 -10.37 25.10 -12.20
C GLU A 137 -11.70 25.02 -11.43
N HIS A 138 -12.44 23.92 -11.59
CA HIS A 138 -13.75 23.74 -11.00
C HIS A 138 -13.85 22.37 -10.28
N ASP A 139 -14.66 22.31 -9.22
CA ASP A 139 -14.69 21.23 -8.20
C ASP A 139 -15.01 19.79 -8.68
N PHE A 140 -15.35 19.61 -9.97
CA PHE A 140 -15.70 18.33 -10.57
C PHE A 140 -14.62 17.89 -11.57
N LEU A 141 -13.94 16.76 -11.32
CA LEU A 141 -12.81 16.29 -12.14
C LEU A 141 -13.25 15.82 -13.55
N TYR A 142 -14.48 15.34 -13.69
CA TYR A 142 -14.97 14.70 -14.91
C TYR A 142 -16.19 15.44 -15.46
N ARG A 143 -15.94 16.49 -16.24
CA ARG A 143 -17.00 17.23 -16.95
C ARG A 143 -17.41 16.48 -18.22
N LEU A 144 -18.71 16.30 -18.39
CA LEU A 144 -19.32 15.78 -19.63
C LEU A 144 -19.30 16.81 -20.78
N ILE A 145 -19.03 18.08 -20.47
CA ILE A 145 -19.07 19.19 -21.41
C ILE A 145 -17.66 19.74 -21.57
N ASP A 146 -17.10 19.57 -22.77
CA ASP A 146 -15.76 20.06 -23.12
C ASP A 146 -15.80 21.54 -23.50
N LYS A 147 -16.76 21.94 -24.35
CA LYS A 147 -16.93 23.33 -24.78
C LYS A 147 -18.41 23.70 -24.90
N ILE A 148 -18.75 24.94 -24.52
CA ILE A 148 -20.06 25.54 -24.76
C ILE A 148 -19.85 26.70 -25.72
N TYR A 149 -20.60 26.69 -26.80
CA TYR A 149 -20.64 27.78 -27.77
C TYR A 149 -22.00 28.47 -27.72
N TYR A 150 -21.99 29.78 -27.87
CA TYR A 150 -23.15 30.58 -28.18
C TYR A 150 -23.10 30.97 -29.65
N THR A 151 -24.16 30.67 -30.38
CA THR A 151 -24.29 31.14 -31.77
C THR A 151 -25.24 32.33 -31.76
N PRO A 152 -24.75 33.55 -32.05
CA PRO A 152 -25.60 34.74 -32.16
C PRO A 152 -26.69 34.55 -33.23
N HIS A 153 -27.82 35.25 -33.08
CA HIS A 153 -28.87 35.17 -34.09
C HIS A 153 -28.35 35.78 -35.40
N PRO A 154 -28.69 35.26 -36.59
CA PRO A 154 -28.26 35.80 -37.88
C PRO A 154 -28.54 37.30 -38.15
N PHE A 155 -29.30 37.97 -37.28
CA PHE A 155 -29.64 39.39 -37.39
C PHE A 155 -28.89 40.27 -36.38
N ASP A 156 -28.08 39.68 -35.49
CA ASP A 156 -27.18 40.43 -34.62
C ASP A 156 -25.95 40.84 -35.42
N GLU A 157 -25.59 42.14 -35.39
CA GLU A 157 -24.41 42.67 -36.10
C GLU A 157 -23.12 42.17 -35.44
N GLY A 158 -22.51 41.16 -36.04
CA GLY A 158 -21.27 40.52 -35.60
C GLY A 158 -21.29 39.10 -36.13
N SER A 159 -20.26 38.70 -36.88
CA SER A 159 -20.15 37.45 -37.62
C SER A 159 -20.90 36.29 -36.94
N GLY A 160 -21.73 35.55 -37.70
CA GLY A 160 -22.46 34.35 -37.24
C GLY A 160 -21.56 33.18 -36.81
N ASP A 161 -20.31 33.47 -36.45
CA ASP A 161 -19.35 32.54 -35.90
C ASP A 161 -19.71 32.23 -34.45
N PRO A 162 -19.67 30.95 -34.05
CA PRO A 162 -19.90 30.56 -32.67
C PRO A 162 -18.91 31.22 -31.71
N ILE A 163 -19.42 31.86 -30.67
CA ILE A 163 -18.64 32.44 -29.57
C ILE A 163 -18.42 31.37 -28.51
N LEU A 164 -17.16 31.07 -28.16
CA LEU A 164 -16.83 30.14 -27.09
C LEU A 164 -17.16 30.77 -25.73
N LEU A 165 -18.18 30.25 -25.04
CA LEU A 165 -18.58 30.71 -23.70
C LEU A 165 -17.82 29.99 -22.59
N TYR A 166 -17.48 28.72 -22.82
CA TYR A 166 -16.85 27.87 -21.83
C TYR A 166 -15.98 26.83 -22.54
N SER A 167 -14.79 26.58 -21.98
CA SER A 167 -13.95 25.45 -22.33
C SER A 167 -13.44 24.81 -21.05
N ALA A 168 -13.47 23.49 -20.97
CA ALA A 168 -12.83 22.76 -19.89
C ALA A 168 -11.31 22.88 -20.04
N SER A 169 -10.65 23.54 -19.08
CA SER A 169 -9.21 23.44 -18.87
C SER A 169 -8.93 22.26 -17.94
N LYS A 170 -7.96 21.42 -18.33
CA LYS A 170 -7.38 20.39 -17.48
C LYS A 170 -5.89 20.67 -17.40
N GLU A 171 -5.40 20.82 -16.18
CA GLU A 171 -3.98 20.96 -15.91
C GLU A 171 -3.46 19.67 -15.28
N SER A 172 -2.34 19.17 -15.79
CA SER A 172 -1.67 18.00 -15.23
C SER A 172 -0.65 18.48 -14.21
N VAL A 173 -0.89 18.23 -12.93
CA VAL A 173 0.02 18.55 -11.84
C VAL A 173 0.81 17.30 -11.45
N GLU A 174 2.13 17.38 -11.42
CA GLU A 174 2.96 16.28 -10.93
C GLU A 174 2.83 16.15 -9.41
N VAL A 175 2.53 14.94 -8.94
CA VAL A 175 2.32 14.62 -7.52
C VAL A 175 3.26 13.54 -6.99
N ALA A 176 3.85 12.75 -7.89
CA ALA A 176 4.80 11.69 -7.56
C ALA A 176 5.74 11.41 -8.74
N GLN A 177 6.86 10.74 -8.46
CA GLN A 177 7.78 10.32 -9.52
C GLN A 177 7.15 9.23 -10.40
N GLN A 178 7.18 9.41 -11.72
CA GLN A 178 6.65 8.44 -12.71
C GLN A 178 7.16 7.01 -12.49
N ARG A 179 8.43 6.85 -12.10
CA ARG A 179 9.07 5.56 -11.84
C ARG A 179 8.36 4.71 -10.79
N SER A 180 7.78 5.33 -9.77
CA SER A 180 7.02 4.64 -8.74
C SER A 180 5.70 4.10 -9.31
N GLY A 181 5.09 4.83 -10.24
CA GLY A 181 3.93 4.38 -11.01
C GLY A 181 4.25 3.17 -11.88
N ASP A 182 5.38 3.18 -12.59
CA ASP A 182 5.80 2.07 -13.46
C ASP A 182 6.00 0.75 -12.68
N ARG A 183 6.57 0.83 -11.47
CA ARG A 183 6.69 -0.32 -10.55
C ARG A 183 5.33 -0.79 -10.05
N THR A 184 4.44 0.15 -9.73
CA THR A 184 3.08 -0.19 -9.28
C THR A 184 2.29 -0.85 -10.41
N LEU A 185 2.47 -0.41 -11.67
CA LEU A 185 1.90 -1.06 -12.84
C LEU A 185 2.35 -2.52 -12.95
N ALA A 186 3.64 -2.82 -12.77
CA ALA A 186 4.12 -4.20 -12.75
C ALA A 186 3.41 -5.07 -11.70
N VAL A 187 3.25 -4.55 -10.48
CA VAL A 187 2.52 -5.25 -9.42
C VAL A 187 1.05 -5.46 -9.80
N LEU A 188 0.39 -4.44 -10.34
CA LEU A 188 -1.01 -4.51 -10.74
C LEU A 188 -1.24 -5.44 -11.94
N HIS A 189 -0.31 -5.50 -12.89
CA HIS A 189 -0.35 -6.49 -13.97
C HIS A 189 -0.21 -7.90 -13.43
N ASN A 190 0.70 -8.12 -12.48
CA ASN A 190 0.87 -9.42 -11.85
C ASN A 190 -0.38 -9.87 -11.06
N VAL A 191 -1.14 -8.94 -10.48
CA VAL A 191 -2.45 -9.25 -9.87
C VAL A 191 -3.43 -9.81 -10.89
N ILE A 192 -3.37 -9.35 -12.14
CA ILE A 192 -4.18 -9.86 -13.24
C ILE A 192 -3.68 -11.22 -13.69
N GLU A 193 -2.39 -11.38 -13.95
CA GLU A 193 -1.83 -12.61 -14.51
C GLU A 193 -1.85 -13.78 -13.51
N ASN A 194 -1.45 -13.50 -12.27
CA ASN A 194 -1.17 -14.54 -11.28
C ASN A 194 -2.00 -14.41 -9.99
N GLY A 195 -2.73 -13.31 -9.84
CA GLY A 195 -3.44 -12.97 -8.61
C GLY A 195 -4.96 -13.09 -8.70
N THR A 196 -5.61 -12.25 -7.90
CA THR A 196 -7.08 -12.22 -7.76
C THR A 196 -7.82 -11.78 -9.04
N GLY A 197 -7.11 -11.22 -10.02
CA GLY A 197 -7.67 -10.73 -11.29
C GLY A 197 -7.65 -11.75 -12.43
N LYS A 198 -7.21 -12.99 -12.18
CA LYS A 198 -6.94 -14.04 -13.20
C LYS A 198 -8.05 -14.36 -14.19
N ARG A 199 -9.29 -13.91 -13.93
CA ARG A 199 -10.41 -14.05 -14.88
C ARG A 199 -10.23 -13.26 -16.18
N ILE A 200 -9.36 -12.25 -16.17
CA ILE A 200 -8.97 -11.46 -17.35
C ILE A 200 -7.46 -11.59 -17.63
N GLN A 201 -6.89 -12.75 -17.28
CA GLN A 201 -5.52 -13.11 -17.62
C GLN A 201 -5.31 -13.04 -19.14
N GLY A 202 -4.15 -12.54 -19.57
CA GLY A 202 -3.86 -12.35 -21.00
C GLY A 202 -4.54 -11.11 -21.59
N GLY A 203 -5.15 -10.27 -20.75
CA GLY A 203 -5.76 -9.01 -21.17
C GLY A 203 -7.17 -9.15 -21.73
N ILE A 204 -7.64 -8.08 -22.39
CA ILE A 204 -8.97 -8.00 -23.01
C ILE A 204 -8.81 -7.54 -24.45
N LYS A 205 -9.25 -8.37 -25.42
CA LYS A 205 -9.17 -8.09 -26.86
C LYS A 205 -7.77 -7.58 -27.31
N GLY A 206 -6.71 -8.16 -26.75
CA GLY A 206 -5.33 -7.80 -27.08
C GLY A 206 -4.74 -6.64 -26.27
N PHE A 207 -5.53 -5.96 -25.43
CA PHE A 207 -5.04 -4.91 -24.55
C PHE A 207 -4.58 -5.47 -23.19
N PRO A 208 -3.40 -5.08 -22.68
CA PRO A 208 -2.96 -5.40 -21.33
C PRO A 208 -3.81 -4.69 -20.29
N VAL A 209 -4.04 -5.37 -19.17
CA VAL A 209 -4.88 -4.87 -18.08
C VAL A 209 -4.09 -4.82 -16.79
N PHE A 210 -4.29 -3.75 -16.04
CA PHE A 210 -3.64 -3.48 -14.76
C PHE A 210 -4.73 -3.15 -13.77
N GLY A 211 -4.83 -3.89 -12.67
CA GLY A 211 -5.89 -3.58 -11.71
C GLY A 211 -5.84 -4.40 -10.44
N LYS A 212 -6.68 -3.99 -9.50
CA LYS A 212 -6.78 -4.62 -8.18
C LYS A 212 -8.22 -4.91 -7.83
N THR A 213 -8.44 -6.11 -7.29
CA THR A 213 -9.69 -6.46 -6.65
C THR A 213 -9.76 -5.89 -5.23
N GLY A 214 -10.90 -5.32 -4.88
CA GLY A 214 -11.29 -4.93 -3.52
C GLY A 214 -12.43 -5.80 -3.03
N THR A 215 -12.35 -6.33 -1.81
CA THR A 215 -13.44 -7.07 -1.16
C THR A 215 -13.43 -6.75 0.32
N THR A 216 -14.54 -6.21 0.83
CA THR A 216 -14.63 -5.87 2.26
C THR A 216 -15.03 -7.08 3.10
N ASN A 217 -14.81 -6.95 4.42
CA ASN A 217 -15.24 -7.94 5.39
C ASN A 217 -16.71 -8.32 5.22
N ARG A 218 -17.00 -9.62 5.35
CA ARG A 218 -18.33 -10.20 5.16
C ARG A 218 -18.94 -9.96 3.76
N SER A 219 -18.13 -9.63 2.76
CA SER A 219 -18.58 -9.39 1.39
C SER A 219 -19.69 -8.34 1.32
N LYS A 220 -19.54 -7.24 2.08
CA LYS A 220 -20.51 -6.13 2.03
C LYS A 220 -20.37 -5.33 0.74
N ASN A 221 -19.13 -5.17 0.28
CA ASN A 221 -18.77 -4.40 -0.89
C ASN A 221 -17.76 -5.23 -1.73
N ALA A 222 -17.91 -5.13 -3.04
CA ALA A 222 -16.96 -5.64 -4.02
C ALA A 222 -16.55 -4.49 -4.94
N ALA A 223 -15.25 -4.33 -5.19
CA ALA A 223 -14.74 -3.30 -6.07
C ALA A 223 -13.67 -3.86 -7.00
N PHE A 224 -13.52 -3.21 -8.15
CA PHE A 224 -12.40 -3.41 -9.04
C PHE A 224 -12.01 -2.06 -9.64
N CYS A 225 -10.75 -1.67 -9.43
CA CYS A 225 -10.15 -0.49 -10.00
C CYS A 225 -9.02 -0.93 -10.92
N GLY A 226 -8.97 -0.38 -12.12
CA GLY A 226 -7.94 -0.74 -13.09
C GLY A 226 -7.81 0.26 -14.22
N VAL A 227 -6.74 0.08 -15.00
CA VAL A 227 -6.43 0.87 -16.17
C VAL A 227 -6.14 -0.05 -17.36
N VAL A 228 -6.58 0.42 -18.53
CA VAL A 228 -6.18 -0.11 -19.84
C VAL A 228 -5.43 0.99 -20.58
N PRO A 229 -4.14 0.83 -20.91
CA PRO A 229 -3.41 1.83 -21.67
C PRO A 229 -3.97 1.93 -23.09
N ALA A 230 -3.97 3.14 -23.65
CA ALA A 230 -4.26 3.32 -25.07
C ALA A 230 -3.05 2.91 -25.92
N LYS A 231 -3.27 2.54 -27.18
CA LYS A 231 -2.21 2.20 -28.14
C LYS A 231 -2.17 3.23 -29.27
N ASN A 232 -1.01 3.87 -29.47
CA ASN A 232 -0.73 4.77 -30.60
C ASN A 232 0.57 4.35 -31.27
N GLU A 233 0.56 4.08 -32.59
CA GLU A 233 1.78 3.85 -33.40
C GLU A 233 2.81 2.94 -32.70
N ASP A 234 2.32 1.83 -32.13
CA ASP A 234 3.06 0.81 -31.36
C ASP A 234 3.56 1.18 -29.96
N LYS A 235 3.06 2.26 -29.37
CA LYS A 235 3.35 2.66 -27.99
C LYS A 235 2.13 2.59 -27.09
N TRP A 236 2.33 2.02 -25.91
CA TRP A 236 1.34 2.01 -24.83
C TRP A 236 1.38 3.34 -24.08
N SER A 237 0.24 3.99 -23.90
CA SER A 237 0.12 5.23 -23.14
C SER A 237 -0.86 5.07 -21.99
N PHE A 238 -0.34 5.13 -20.76
CA PHE A 238 -1.18 5.14 -19.56
C PHE A 238 -1.83 6.50 -19.32
N ARG A 239 -1.16 7.61 -19.69
CA ARG A 239 -1.73 8.96 -19.59
C ARG A 239 -2.93 9.19 -20.51
N LYS A 240 -2.97 8.49 -21.64
CA LYS A 240 -4.14 8.45 -22.54
C LYS A 240 -4.99 7.18 -22.33
N GLY A 241 -4.67 6.40 -21.30
CA GLY A 241 -5.36 5.17 -20.98
C GLY A 241 -6.73 5.42 -20.34
N LEU A 242 -7.52 4.37 -20.29
CA LEU A 242 -8.84 4.38 -19.69
C LEU A 242 -8.77 3.84 -18.27
N PHE A 243 -8.97 4.72 -17.29
CA PHE A 243 -9.09 4.36 -15.87
C PHE A 243 -10.56 4.13 -15.54
N ILE A 244 -10.90 2.94 -15.05
CA ILE A 244 -12.26 2.60 -14.67
C ILE A 244 -12.24 2.03 -13.25
N SER A 245 -13.21 2.46 -12.47
CA SER A 245 -13.52 1.90 -11.15
C SER A 245 -14.95 1.42 -11.13
N THR A 246 -15.16 0.21 -10.60
CA THR A 246 -16.49 -0.40 -10.47
C THR A 246 -16.72 -0.86 -9.04
N TYR A 247 -17.97 -0.74 -8.61
CA TYR A 247 -18.40 -1.12 -7.26
C TYR A 247 -19.72 -1.87 -7.34
N VAL A 248 -19.86 -2.87 -6.47
CA VAL A 248 -21.10 -3.61 -6.24
C VAL A 248 -21.33 -3.70 -4.74
N GLY A 249 -22.51 -3.29 -4.30
CA GLY A 249 -22.95 -3.32 -2.92
C GLY A 249 -24.40 -2.85 -2.80
N PHE A 250 -24.96 -2.99 -1.60
CA PHE A 250 -26.28 -2.45 -1.27
C PHE A 250 -26.13 -1.04 -0.69
N ASP A 251 -27.11 -0.16 -0.94
CA ASP A 251 -27.13 1.21 -0.39
C ASP A 251 -27.04 1.21 1.13
N THR A 252 -27.78 0.31 1.78
CA THR A 252 -27.57 -0.04 3.18
C THR A 252 -26.63 -1.23 3.26
N PRO A 253 -25.41 -1.11 3.82
CA PRO A 253 -24.40 -2.16 3.76
C PRO A 253 -24.87 -3.50 4.35
N LYS A 254 -25.18 -4.46 3.48
CA LYS A 254 -25.62 -5.82 3.83
C LYS A 254 -24.66 -6.84 3.23
N SER A 255 -24.58 -8.02 3.85
CA SER A 255 -23.71 -9.08 3.34
C SER A 255 -24.26 -9.60 2.00
N MET A 256 -23.43 -9.58 0.95
CA MET A 256 -23.73 -10.19 -0.35
C MET A 256 -23.34 -11.67 -0.38
N LYS A 257 -23.70 -12.42 0.67
CA LYS A 257 -23.41 -13.85 0.79
C LYS A 257 -24.67 -14.69 0.70
N LYS A 258 -24.58 -15.81 -0.02
CA LYS A 258 -25.59 -16.88 -0.05
C LYS A 258 -24.89 -18.21 0.21
N GLY A 259 -25.06 -18.75 1.43
CA GLY A 259 -24.35 -19.96 1.86
C GLY A 259 -22.83 -19.76 1.85
N ARG A 260 -22.12 -20.64 1.13
CA ARG A 260 -20.65 -20.55 0.96
C ARG A 260 -20.22 -19.53 -0.10
N TYR A 261 -21.14 -19.04 -0.91
CA TYR A 261 -20.84 -18.12 -2.00
C TYR A 261 -20.95 -16.68 -1.52
N GLY A 262 -19.94 -15.88 -1.81
CA GLY A 262 -19.93 -14.44 -1.54
C GLY A 262 -19.52 -13.67 -2.78
N VAL A 263 -20.18 -12.53 -3.02
CA VAL A 263 -19.74 -11.59 -4.04
C VAL A 263 -18.41 -10.97 -3.59
N SER A 264 -17.41 -11.02 -4.46
CA SER A 264 -16.07 -10.45 -4.25
C SER A 264 -15.73 -9.51 -5.38
N GLY A 265 -14.62 -8.77 -5.28
CA GLY A 265 -14.13 -7.93 -6.37
C GLY A 265 -13.98 -8.70 -7.69
N ALA A 266 -13.55 -9.97 -7.63
CA ALA A 266 -13.38 -10.81 -8.81
C ALA A 266 -14.71 -11.33 -9.40
N SER A 267 -15.74 -11.53 -8.57
CA SER A 267 -17.04 -12.11 -8.99
C SER A 267 -18.17 -11.13 -9.18
N GLY A 268 -18.12 -9.95 -8.56
CA GLY A 268 -19.11 -8.89 -8.69
C GLY A 268 -18.63 -7.73 -9.56
N ALA A 269 -17.54 -7.09 -9.16
CA ALA A 269 -17.10 -5.83 -9.78
C ALA A 269 -16.34 -6.05 -11.10
N LEU A 270 -15.38 -6.98 -11.12
CA LEU A 270 -14.53 -7.25 -12.29
C LEU A 270 -15.33 -7.56 -13.58
N PRO A 271 -16.41 -8.37 -13.57
CA PRO A 271 -17.21 -8.59 -14.78
C PRO A 271 -17.84 -7.32 -15.36
N ILE A 272 -18.31 -6.40 -14.51
CA ILE A 272 -18.87 -5.11 -14.92
C ILE A 272 -17.77 -4.24 -15.53
N TRP A 273 -16.61 -4.20 -14.88
CA TRP A 273 -15.43 -3.49 -15.37
C TRP A 273 -14.99 -3.98 -16.74
N LYS A 274 -14.92 -5.31 -16.91
CA LYS A 274 -14.58 -5.96 -18.18
C LYS A 274 -15.55 -5.54 -19.28
N PHE A 275 -16.86 -5.58 -19.01
CA PHE A 275 -17.89 -5.18 -19.98
C PHE A 275 -17.72 -3.72 -20.43
N ALA A 276 -17.44 -2.80 -19.49
CA ALA A 276 -17.18 -1.40 -19.82
C ALA A 276 -15.94 -1.22 -20.72
N VAL A 277 -14.87 -1.97 -20.45
CA VAL A 277 -13.67 -1.97 -21.29
C VAL A 277 -13.94 -2.55 -22.67
N GLU A 278 -14.67 -3.65 -22.77
CA GLU A 278 -15.00 -4.26 -24.06
C GLU A 278 -15.80 -3.31 -24.96
N GLY A 279 -16.74 -2.55 -24.38
CA GLY A 279 -17.47 -1.49 -25.08
C GLY A 279 -16.58 -0.31 -25.47
N ALA A 280 -15.68 0.14 -24.58
CA ALA A 280 -14.73 1.21 -24.92
C ALA A 280 -13.78 0.84 -26.06
N ILE A 281 -13.39 -0.43 -26.15
CA ILE A 281 -12.59 -0.95 -27.26
C ILE A 281 -13.41 -0.98 -28.56
N GLU A 282 -14.68 -1.39 -28.51
CA GLU A 282 -15.58 -1.40 -29.67
C GLU A 282 -15.81 0.00 -30.25
N GLU A 283 -15.91 1.01 -29.38
CA GLU A 283 -16.02 2.42 -29.75
C GLU A 283 -14.68 3.05 -30.19
N GLY A 284 -13.58 2.28 -30.17
CA GLY A 284 -12.26 2.76 -30.62
C GLY A 284 -11.59 3.76 -29.67
N LEU A 285 -12.04 3.87 -28.41
CA LEU A 285 -11.53 4.86 -27.46
C LEU A 285 -10.07 4.63 -27.05
N LEU A 286 -9.57 3.41 -27.23
CA LEU A 286 -8.20 3.01 -26.85
C LEU A 286 -7.23 2.91 -28.03
N GLY A 287 -7.66 3.33 -29.23
CA GLY A 287 -6.88 3.20 -30.46
C GLY A 287 -7.10 1.87 -31.17
N SER A 288 -6.13 1.46 -31.99
CA SER A 288 -6.24 0.25 -32.82
C SER A 288 -6.14 -1.03 -31.99
N SER A 289 -6.91 -2.06 -32.36
CA SER A 289 -6.89 -3.37 -31.72
C SER A 289 -5.48 -4.00 -31.82
N PRO A 290 -4.74 -4.16 -30.72
CA PRO A 290 -3.42 -4.74 -30.71
C PRO A 290 -3.50 -6.27 -30.91
N THR A 291 -2.49 -6.87 -31.52
CA THR A 291 -2.00 -8.17 -31.03
C THR A 291 -1.46 -7.97 -29.63
N TYR A 292 -1.77 -8.88 -28.70
CA TYR A 292 -1.26 -8.83 -27.33
C TYR A 292 0.26 -9.01 -27.33
N ASP A 293 0.99 -7.91 -27.51
CA ASP A 293 2.42 -7.87 -27.34
C ASP A 293 2.74 -7.64 -25.87
N SER A 294 3.82 -8.26 -25.39
CA SER A 294 4.30 -8.05 -24.02
C SER A 294 4.42 -6.55 -23.77
N TRP A 295 3.61 -6.02 -22.84
CA TRP A 295 3.78 -4.66 -22.40
C TRP A 295 5.14 -4.60 -21.70
N ILE A 296 6.04 -3.79 -22.24
CA ILE A 296 7.28 -3.44 -21.55
C ILE A 296 7.10 -1.96 -21.25
N ALA A 297 7.06 -1.61 -19.96
CA ALA A 297 7.00 -0.23 -19.49
C ALA A 297 7.96 0.62 -20.33
N GLU A 298 7.48 1.71 -20.91
CA GLU A 298 8.29 2.58 -21.76
C GLU A 298 9.56 2.98 -21.00
N LYS A 299 10.70 2.43 -21.44
CA LYS A 299 12.09 2.84 -21.11
C LYS A 299 12.32 3.30 -19.66
N LYS A 300 12.87 2.39 -18.82
CA LYS A 300 13.91 2.65 -17.78
C LYS A 300 14.05 1.55 -16.74
N LEU A 301 13.18 0.54 -16.75
CA LEU A 301 13.28 -0.55 -15.77
C LEU A 301 14.00 -1.76 -16.38
N THR A 302 15.03 -2.20 -15.67
CA THR A 302 15.84 -3.38 -16.01
C THR A 302 15.19 -4.60 -15.38
N GLN A 303 14.95 -5.62 -16.19
CA GLN A 303 14.57 -6.93 -15.67
C GLN A 303 15.81 -7.60 -15.06
N VAL A 304 15.72 -7.98 -13.79
CA VAL A 304 16.80 -8.67 -13.07
C VAL A 304 16.30 -10.00 -12.54
N HIS A 305 17.19 -10.99 -12.55
CA HIS A 305 16.93 -12.28 -11.94
C HIS A 305 17.10 -12.17 -10.42
N VAL A 306 16.14 -12.71 -9.66
CA VAL A 306 16.15 -12.69 -8.20
C VAL A 306 15.93 -14.10 -7.62
N GLU A 307 16.55 -14.36 -6.47
CA GLU A 307 16.30 -15.56 -5.69
C GLU A 307 14.90 -15.53 -5.06
N GLU A 308 14.15 -16.62 -5.22
CA GLU A 308 12.73 -16.71 -4.88
C GLU A 308 12.44 -16.46 -3.39
N ASN A 309 13.36 -16.85 -2.49
CA ASN A 309 13.13 -16.78 -1.04
C ASN A 309 13.68 -15.51 -0.38
N GLN A 310 14.62 -14.84 -1.03
CA GLN A 310 15.33 -13.70 -0.43
C GLN A 310 15.03 -12.38 -1.14
N GLY A 311 14.55 -12.42 -2.39
CA GLY A 311 14.34 -11.22 -3.20
C GLY A 311 15.64 -10.50 -3.54
N ILE A 312 16.78 -11.20 -3.48
CA ILE A 312 18.11 -10.67 -3.79
C ILE A 312 18.45 -10.96 -5.25
N VAL A 313 19.05 -9.99 -5.93
CA VAL A 313 19.51 -10.13 -7.32
C VAL A 313 20.56 -11.25 -7.41
N SER A 314 20.36 -12.19 -8.31
CA SER A 314 21.23 -13.35 -8.53
C SER A 314 21.23 -13.75 -10.00
N LEU A 315 22.41 -14.08 -10.54
CA LEU A 315 22.56 -14.57 -11.92
C LEU A 315 21.88 -15.94 -12.12
N GLU A 316 21.69 -16.70 -11.05
CA GLU A 316 21.01 -18.01 -11.05
C GLU A 316 19.54 -17.90 -10.64
N GLY A 317 19.04 -16.69 -10.36
CA GLY A 317 17.67 -16.46 -9.94
C GLY A 317 16.66 -16.88 -11.01
N THR A 318 15.55 -17.50 -10.60
CA THR A 318 14.52 -18.01 -11.53
C THR A 318 13.35 -17.05 -11.72
N LYS A 319 13.22 -16.03 -10.86
CA LYS A 319 12.17 -15.01 -10.94
C LYS A 319 12.72 -13.73 -11.55
N ILE A 320 11.87 -13.05 -12.31
CA ILE A 320 12.19 -11.74 -12.90
C ILE A 320 11.56 -10.66 -12.02
N ALA A 321 12.40 -9.81 -11.43
CA ALA A 321 11.99 -8.57 -10.81
C ALA A 321 12.22 -7.41 -11.79
N ILE A 322 11.36 -6.41 -11.71
CA ILE A 322 11.52 -5.16 -12.47
C ILE A 322 12.22 -4.18 -11.54
N GLU A 323 13.52 -4.03 -11.73
CA GLU A 323 14.37 -3.16 -10.92
C GLU A 323 14.89 -1.98 -11.73
N ASP A 324 15.42 -1.01 -11.03
CA ASP A 324 16.12 0.09 -11.67
C ASP A 324 17.60 -0.09 -11.39
N TYR A 325 18.30 -0.65 -12.39
CA TYR A 325 19.72 -0.91 -12.27
C TYR A 325 20.49 0.38 -12.52
N ASN A 326 20.63 1.21 -11.48
CA ASN A 326 21.73 2.15 -11.41
C ASN A 326 22.95 1.37 -10.89
N GLU A 327 23.97 1.21 -11.73
CA GLU A 327 25.26 0.63 -11.34
C GLU A 327 25.71 1.19 -9.98
N GLY A 328 25.74 0.35 -8.95
CA GLY A 328 26.37 0.67 -7.66
C GLY A 328 25.48 0.91 -6.44
N LYS A 329 24.14 0.79 -6.50
CA LYS A 329 23.30 0.83 -5.29
C LYS A 329 22.73 -0.55 -4.95
N SER A 330 23.33 -1.18 -3.92
CA SER A 330 22.79 -2.41 -3.32
C SER A 330 21.36 -2.19 -2.80
N LEU A 331 20.59 -3.29 -2.75
CA LEU A 331 19.27 -3.38 -2.10
C LEU A 331 19.33 -2.77 -0.69
N ARG A 332 19.02 -1.48 -0.58
CA ARG A 332 18.81 -0.83 0.72
C ARG A 332 17.39 -1.17 1.15
N TYR A 333 17.23 -1.51 2.43
CA TYR A 333 15.93 -1.64 3.07
C TYR A 333 15.01 -0.51 2.59
N PHE A 334 13.94 -0.86 1.89
CA PHE A 334 12.97 0.10 1.38
C PHE A 334 12.22 0.74 2.56
N SER A 335 12.61 1.96 2.91
CA SER A 335 11.76 2.88 3.66
C SER A 335 11.33 3.96 2.68
N PRO A 336 10.02 4.10 2.37
CA PRO A 336 9.55 5.10 1.41
C PRO A 336 9.81 6.54 1.87
N VAL A 337 9.98 6.72 3.19
CA VAL A 337 10.40 7.96 3.82
C VAL A 337 11.88 7.85 4.18
N ARG A 338 12.70 8.69 3.56
CA ARG A 338 14.12 8.82 3.90
C ARG A 338 14.27 10.04 4.83
N MET A 339 14.58 9.77 6.09
CA MET A 339 14.69 10.84 7.07
C MET A 339 16.04 11.56 6.91
N GLU A 340 16.06 12.56 6.04
CA GLU A 340 17.12 13.56 5.96
C GLU A 340 16.49 14.89 6.39
N GLY A 341 16.67 15.25 7.66
CA GLY A 341 16.06 16.46 8.23
C GLY A 341 16.87 17.00 9.40
N THR A 342 16.99 18.32 9.44
CA THR A 342 17.43 19.10 10.60
C THR A 342 16.18 19.53 11.37
N LEU A 343 16.18 19.33 12.69
CA LEU A 343 15.15 19.90 13.56
C LEU A 343 15.34 21.42 13.57
N GLN A 344 14.40 22.16 12.98
CA GLN A 344 14.22 23.59 13.27
C GLN A 344 12.91 23.73 14.05
N GLU A 345 13.01 24.27 15.27
CA GLU A 345 11.88 24.78 16.05
C GLU A 345 10.58 23.94 15.95
N ASP A 346 10.66 22.68 16.37
CA ASP A 346 9.53 21.72 16.46
C ASP A 346 8.99 21.19 15.12
N ARG A 347 9.74 21.34 14.02
CA ARG A 347 9.40 20.84 12.68
C ARG A 347 10.41 19.83 12.15
N ILE A 348 9.94 18.87 11.36
CA ILE A 348 10.77 17.86 10.70
C ILE A 348 10.52 17.91 9.19
N ASP A 349 11.58 18.23 8.44
CA ASP A 349 11.57 18.12 6.98
C ASP A 349 11.86 16.69 6.55
N PHE A 350 11.08 16.16 5.60
CA PHE A 350 11.26 14.82 5.08
C PHE A 350 11.54 14.83 3.59
N ARG A 351 12.56 14.07 3.18
CA ARG A 351 12.77 13.74 1.78
C ARG A 351 12.25 12.36 1.48
N THR A 352 11.45 12.22 0.43
CA THR A 352 10.95 10.89 0.01
C THR A 352 11.46 10.54 -1.37
N GLU A 353 11.64 9.25 -1.63
CA GLU A 353 11.93 8.77 -2.99
C GLU A 353 10.68 8.81 -3.88
N PHE A 354 9.52 9.17 -3.33
CA PHE A 354 8.20 9.04 -3.97
C PHE A 354 7.61 10.38 -4.42
N ALA A 355 7.84 11.47 -3.67
CA ALA A 355 7.37 12.83 -3.96
C ALA A 355 8.55 13.81 -4.09
N TYR A 356 8.32 14.98 -4.69
CA TYR A 356 9.26 16.10 -4.65
C TYR A 356 9.46 16.58 -3.19
N ASP A 357 10.49 17.37 -2.85
CA ASP A 357 10.78 17.80 -1.46
C ASP A 357 9.51 18.33 -0.74
N GLU A 358 9.10 17.73 0.40
CA GLU A 358 7.87 18.12 1.12
C GLU A 358 8.08 18.19 2.64
N GLU A 359 7.40 19.15 3.27
CA GLU A 359 7.35 19.32 4.73
C GLU A 359 6.19 18.48 5.31
N ILE A 360 6.42 17.74 6.40
CA ILE A 360 5.36 17.04 7.15
C ILE A 360 5.38 17.56 8.58
N ASP A 361 4.32 18.27 8.97
CA ASP A 361 4.18 18.77 10.34
C ASP A 361 3.92 17.63 11.33
N ILE A 362 4.92 17.35 12.17
CA ILE A 362 4.79 16.47 13.33
C ILE A 362 5.15 17.29 14.57
N LEU A 363 4.14 17.68 15.33
CA LEU A 363 4.33 18.34 16.62
C LEU A 363 4.94 17.33 17.61
N ILE A 364 6.22 17.52 17.93
CA ILE A 364 6.86 16.82 19.04
C ILE A 364 6.57 17.64 20.30
N PRO A 365 5.87 17.09 21.30
CA PRO A 365 5.69 17.80 22.57
C PRO A 365 7.06 18.01 23.22
N LYS A 366 7.43 19.27 23.46
CA LYS A 366 8.57 19.62 24.32
C LYS A 366 8.22 19.26 25.76
N GLU A 367 9.15 18.63 26.48
CA GLU A 367 9.03 18.50 27.94
C GLU A 367 8.96 19.90 28.58
N ASN A 368 8.07 20.04 29.56
CA ASN A 368 8.13 21.13 30.55
C ASN A 368 9.16 20.77 31.64
#